data_AF-A0A7S1A210-F1
#
_entry.id   AF-A0A7S1A210-F1
#
_cell.length_a   1.000
_cell.length_b   1.000
_cell.length_c   1.000
_cell.angle_alpha   90.00
_cell.angle_beta   90.00
_cell.angle_gamma   90.00
#
_symmetry.space_group_name_H-M   'P 1'
#
loop_
_entity.id
_entity.type
_entity.pdbx_description
1 polymer ?
#
loop_
_entity_poly.entity_id
_entity_poly.type
_entity_poly.pdbx_seq_one_letter_code
_entity_poly.pdbx_strand_id
1 'polypeptide(L)'
;RVPTHSGNTLTWVSASYAASATYGFVTRIRVPDSPSLISSNAFFFEFGYDDTDVTSTQRSMAVSVEAPTIQALSNVAVSYTTSAISSVNTVSFHVETATFIPEGGALHIVGPPGFSFQDPCYPDVEDGYDVLPANLSCTAQSDTEAS
;
A
#
# COMPACT_ATOMS: atom_id res chain seq x y z
N ARG A 1 8.09 23.41 -17.77
CA ARG A 1 9.44 23.44 -17.14
C ARG A 1 9.49 22.35 -16.08
N VAL A 2 10.62 21.70 -15.88
CA VAL A 2 10.77 20.60 -14.90
C VAL A 2 10.83 21.22 -13.48
N PRO A 3 10.03 20.75 -12.51
CA PRO A 3 10.12 21.22 -11.13
C PRO A 3 11.43 20.77 -10.47
N THR A 4 11.91 21.53 -9.49
CA THR A 4 13.00 21.11 -8.62
C THR A 4 12.45 20.26 -7.47
N HIS A 5 13.20 19.24 -7.05
CA HIS A 5 12.81 18.32 -5.98
C HIS A 5 13.68 18.53 -4.74
N SER A 6 13.05 18.51 -3.56
CA SER A 6 13.71 18.39 -2.26
C SER A 6 12.87 17.50 -1.35
N GLY A 7 13.31 16.26 -1.11
CA GLY A 7 12.57 15.31 -0.28
C GLY A 7 11.20 14.95 -0.89
N ASN A 8 10.13 15.19 -0.14
CA ASN A 8 8.75 15.00 -0.59
C ASN A 8 8.13 16.25 -1.26
N THR A 9 8.91 17.31 -1.46
CA THR A 9 8.45 18.57 -2.04
C THR A 9 8.90 18.69 -3.49
N LEU A 10 7.96 19.06 -4.37
CA LEU A 10 8.23 19.51 -5.73
C LEU A 10 7.93 21.01 -5.81
N THR A 11 8.89 21.80 -6.27
CA THR A 11 8.75 23.25 -6.44
C THR A 11 8.83 23.59 -7.92
N TRP A 12 7.79 24.26 -8.41
CA TRP A 12 7.77 24.78 -9.77
C TRP A 12 8.34 26.18 -9.79
N VAL A 13 9.07 26.50 -10.87
CA VAL A 13 9.50 27.87 -11.14
C VAL A 13 8.29 28.80 -11.27
N SER A 14 8.45 30.04 -10.80
CA SER A 14 7.42 31.08 -10.92
C SER A 14 6.97 31.24 -12.38
N ALA A 15 5.65 31.38 -12.58
CA ALA A 15 5.04 31.53 -13.88
C ALA A 15 3.83 32.48 -13.81
N SER A 16 3.50 33.11 -14.93
CA SER A 16 2.27 33.87 -15.10
C SER A 16 1.14 32.95 -15.58
N TYR A 17 0.04 32.93 -14.83
CA TYR A 17 -1.13 32.09 -15.13
C TYR A 17 -2.29 32.96 -15.61
N ALA A 18 -2.97 32.53 -16.67
CA ALA A 18 -4.15 33.20 -17.19
C ALA A 18 -5.41 32.77 -16.42
N ALA A 19 -6.27 33.72 -16.05
CA ALA A 19 -7.43 33.50 -15.17
C ALA A 19 -8.52 32.55 -15.70
N SER A 20 -8.43 32.13 -16.96
CA SER A 20 -9.37 31.22 -17.62
C SER A 20 -8.73 29.94 -18.15
N ALA A 21 -7.44 29.74 -17.87
CA ALA A 21 -6.70 28.55 -18.30
C ALA A 21 -6.62 27.51 -17.18
N THR A 22 -6.85 26.25 -17.53
CA THR A 22 -6.60 25.11 -16.64
C THR A 22 -5.16 24.65 -16.81
N TYR A 23 -4.46 24.51 -15.69
CA TYR A 23 -3.09 24.02 -15.64
C TYR A 23 -3.04 22.72 -14.86
N GLY A 24 -2.12 21.83 -15.24
CA GLY A 24 -1.94 20.55 -14.57
C GLY A 24 -0.53 20.01 -14.80
N PHE A 25 -0.20 18.98 -14.05
CA PHE A 25 1.05 18.25 -14.20
C PHE A 25 0.82 16.76 -13.96
N VAL A 26 1.71 15.94 -14.51
CA VAL A 26 1.79 14.52 -14.22
C VAL A 26 3.19 14.25 -13.71
N THR A 27 3.28 13.57 -12.57
CA THR A 27 4.56 13.17 -11.99
C THR A 27 4.45 11.76 -11.42
N ARG A 28 5.58 11.08 -11.32
CA ARG A 28 5.65 9.81 -10.60
C ARG A 28 5.90 10.10 -9.13
N ILE A 29 5.16 9.42 -8.26
CA ILE A 29 5.40 9.42 -6.82
C ILE A 29 5.95 8.07 -6.41
N ARG A 30 6.73 8.06 -5.33
CA ARG A 30 7.08 6.82 -4.64
C ARG A 30 6.04 6.59 -3.55
N VAL A 31 5.19 5.57 -3.75
CA VAL A 31 4.26 5.12 -2.71
C VAL A 31 5.10 4.42 -1.64
N PRO A 32 5.01 4.82 -0.36
CA PRO A 32 5.70 4.11 0.71
C PRO A 32 5.04 2.75 0.96
N ASP A 33 5.83 1.77 1.38
CA ASP A 33 5.35 0.39 1.58
C ASP A 33 4.46 0.22 2.82
N SER A 34 4.28 1.28 3.61
CA SER A 34 3.43 1.29 4.80
C SER A 34 2.86 2.68 5.05
N PRO A 35 1.62 2.80 5.55
CA PRO A 35 1.05 4.07 5.93
C PRO A 35 1.86 4.72 7.06
N SER A 36 2.01 6.04 7.00
CA SER A 36 2.61 6.80 8.09
C SER A 36 1.62 6.86 9.26
N LEU A 37 2.10 6.56 10.47
CA LEU A 37 1.29 6.69 11.69
C LEU A 37 1.26 8.13 12.23
N ILE A 38 2.10 9.01 11.70
CA ILE A 38 2.34 10.36 12.24
C ILE A 38 2.10 11.47 11.21
N SER A 39 1.66 11.13 10.00
CA SER A 39 1.42 12.09 8.92
C SER A 39 0.08 11.82 8.25
N SER A 40 -0.53 12.87 7.70
CA SER A 40 -1.77 12.76 6.94
C SER A 40 -1.53 12.04 5.62
N ASN A 41 -2.41 11.10 5.26
CA ASN A 41 -2.42 10.46 3.95
C ASN A 41 -3.06 11.39 2.90
N ALA A 42 -2.37 12.47 2.52
CA ALA A 42 -2.87 13.47 1.58
C ALA A 42 -1.75 14.13 0.78
N PHE A 43 -2.08 14.60 -0.43
CA PHE A 43 -1.26 15.52 -1.21
C PHE A 43 -1.64 16.96 -0.87
N PHE A 44 -0.64 17.81 -0.67
CA PHE A 44 -0.83 19.23 -0.43
C PHE A 44 -0.28 20.01 -1.63
N PHE A 45 -1.07 20.95 -2.13
CA PHE A 45 -0.70 21.85 -3.22
C PHE A 45 -0.78 23.27 -2.71
N GLU A 46 0.33 23.99 -2.78
CA GLU A 46 0.44 25.35 -2.26
C GLU A 46 0.97 26.28 -3.35
N PHE A 47 0.27 27.39 -3.56
CA PHE A 47 0.70 28.50 -4.42
C PHE A 47 1.27 29.61 -3.54
N GLY A 48 2.53 30.00 -3.79
CA GLY A 48 3.21 31.03 -2.99
C GLY A 48 3.79 30.52 -1.66
N TYR A 49 4.13 29.22 -1.57
CA TYR A 49 4.68 28.61 -0.35
C TYR A 49 5.99 29.26 0.14
N ASP A 50 6.84 29.68 -0.79
CA ASP A 50 8.15 30.29 -0.52
C ASP A 50 8.09 31.82 -0.40
N ASP A 51 6.89 32.40 -0.37
CA ASP A 51 6.71 33.84 -0.27
C ASP A 51 6.98 34.33 1.16
N THR A 52 7.86 35.31 1.29
CA THR A 52 8.19 35.95 2.57
C THR A 52 7.37 37.21 2.81
N ASP A 53 6.60 37.66 1.82
CA ASP A 53 5.84 38.91 1.86
C ASP A 53 4.36 38.63 2.20
N VAL A 54 3.95 38.94 3.43
CA VAL A 54 2.60 38.65 3.97
C VAL A 54 1.58 39.74 3.57
N THR A 55 1.84 40.50 2.51
CA THR A 55 0.94 41.59 2.11
C THR A 55 -0.34 41.04 1.48
N SER A 56 -1.46 41.74 1.71
CA SER A 56 -2.83 41.32 1.35
C SER A 56 -3.13 41.15 -0.15
N THR A 57 -2.13 41.36 -1.01
CA THR A 57 -2.17 41.21 -2.46
C THR A 57 -1.69 39.85 -2.97
N GLN A 58 -0.99 39.06 -2.16
CA GLN A 58 -0.57 37.69 -2.50
C GLN A 58 -1.49 36.69 -1.82
N ARG A 59 -2.33 36.02 -2.62
CA ARG A 59 -3.18 34.95 -2.11
C ARG A 59 -2.37 33.66 -2.12
N SER A 60 -1.82 33.30 -0.97
CA SER A 60 -1.40 31.92 -0.72
C SER A 60 -2.65 31.04 -0.84
N MET A 61 -2.70 30.18 -1.86
CA MET A 61 -3.75 29.17 -1.97
C MET A 61 -3.15 27.83 -1.60
N ALA A 62 -3.76 27.15 -0.64
CA ALA A 62 -3.45 25.77 -0.31
C ALA A 62 -4.67 24.90 -0.58
N VAL A 63 -4.45 23.72 -1.13
CA VAL A 63 -5.47 22.68 -1.24
C VAL A 63 -4.87 21.35 -0.82
N SER A 64 -5.62 20.59 -0.04
CA SER A 64 -5.33 19.19 0.24
C SER A 64 -6.22 18.30 -0.63
N VAL A 65 -5.62 17.24 -1.14
CA VAL A 65 -6.31 16.16 -1.85
C VAL A 65 -5.99 14.88 -1.11
N GLU A 66 -7.02 14.20 -0.61
CA GLU A 66 -6.84 12.93 0.09
C GLU A 66 -6.16 11.91 -0.82
N ALA A 67 -5.10 11.27 -0.31
CA ALA A 67 -4.41 10.24 -1.05
C ALA A 67 -5.15 8.91 -0.87
N PRO A 68 -5.17 8.03 -1.89
CA PRO A 68 -5.70 6.68 -1.73
C PRO A 68 -5.01 5.96 -0.57
N THR A 69 -5.73 5.06 0.11
CA THR A 69 -5.15 4.19 1.12
C THR A 69 -4.01 3.38 0.49
N ILE A 70 -2.85 3.37 1.14
CA ILE A 70 -1.71 2.56 0.72
C ILE A 70 -2.09 1.10 0.87
N GLN A 71 -1.70 0.26 -0.11
CA GLN A 71 -1.92 -1.17 -0.02
C GLN A 71 -1.18 -1.72 1.21
N ALA A 72 -1.94 -2.18 2.20
CA ALA A 72 -1.41 -2.73 3.43
C ALA A 72 -2.25 -3.95 3.83
N LEU A 73 -1.59 -4.93 4.46
CA LEU A 73 -2.27 -5.97 5.23
C LEU A 73 -2.39 -5.47 6.67
N SER A 74 -3.60 -5.37 7.19
CA SER A 74 -3.90 -5.05 8.59
C SER A 74 -4.44 -6.28 9.33
N ASN A 75 -4.44 -6.20 10.66
CA ASN A 75 -5.02 -7.21 11.56
C ASN A 75 -4.56 -8.64 11.26
N VAL A 76 -3.30 -8.79 10.87
CA VAL A 76 -2.73 -10.11 10.60
C VAL A 76 -2.69 -10.91 11.90
N ALA A 77 -3.43 -12.02 11.94
CA ALA A 77 -3.42 -12.97 13.04
C ALA A 77 -3.16 -14.37 12.51
N VAL A 78 -2.30 -15.10 13.22
CA VAL A 78 -1.98 -16.50 12.91
C VAL A 78 -2.41 -17.34 14.09
N SER A 79 -3.32 -18.28 13.85
CA SER A 79 -3.73 -19.28 14.84
C SER A 79 -3.31 -20.68 14.39
N TYR A 80 -3.19 -21.59 15.34
CA TYR A 80 -2.76 -22.96 15.07
C TYR A 80 -3.47 -23.94 16.00
N THR A 81 -3.69 -25.16 15.52
CA THR A 81 -4.40 -26.22 16.28
C THR A 81 -3.50 -26.95 17.28
N THR A 82 -2.19 -27.02 17.04
CA THR A 82 -1.23 -27.69 17.94
C THR A 82 0.20 -27.23 17.72
N SER A 83 1.01 -27.10 18.77
CA SER A 83 2.45 -26.86 18.67
C SER A 83 3.29 -28.13 18.84
N ALA A 84 2.66 -29.30 18.89
CA ALA A 84 3.34 -30.57 19.10
C ALA A 84 4.13 -31.02 17.86
N ILE A 85 5.37 -31.47 18.07
CA ILE A 85 6.24 -32.03 17.03
C ILE A 85 5.56 -33.28 16.43
N SER A 86 5.58 -33.39 15.09
CA SER A 86 5.03 -34.53 14.34
C SER A 86 3.50 -34.70 14.42
N SER A 87 2.76 -33.66 14.82
CA SER A 87 1.31 -33.63 14.71
C SER A 87 0.88 -32.85 13.46
N VAL A 88 -0.23 -33.28 12.84
CA VAL A 88 -0.92 -32.47 11.83
C VAL A 88 -1.40 -31.20 12.51
N ASN A 89 -1.07 -30.05 11.93
CA ASN A 89 -1.41 -28.74 12.42
C ASN A 89 -2.13 -27.96 11.32
N THR A 90 -3.36 -27.56 11.58
CA THR A 90 -4.06 -26.53 10.83
C THR A 90 -3.62 -25.15 11.33
N VAL A 91 -2.99 -24.38 10.45
CA VAL A 91 -2.63 -22.97 10.68
C VAL A 91 -3.63 -22.09 9.94
N SER A 92 -4.35 -21.23 10.64
CA SER A 92 -5.25 -20.25 10.03
C SER A 92 -4.57 -18.88 9.99
N PHE A 93 -4.60 -18.25 8.82
CA PHE A 93 -4.10 -16.90 8.58
C PHE A 93 -5.30 -15.97 8.39
N HIS A 94 -5.52 -15.08 9.34
CA HIS A 94 -6.49 -14.00 9.20
C HIS A 94 -5.75 -12.74 8.74
N VAL A 95 -6.15 -12.16 7.62
CA VAL A 95 -5.58 -10.93 7.08
C VAL A 95 -6.69 -10.01 6.58
N GLU A 96 -6.56 -8.72 6.86
CA GLU A 96 -7.43 -7.71 6.26
C GLU A 96 -6.65 -6.93 5.21
N THR A 97 -7.19 -6.80 4.01
CA THR A 97 -6.58 -6.00 2.95
C THR A 97 -7.14 -4.58 3.01
N ALA A 98 -6.29 -3.58 3.24
CA ALA A 98 -6.70 -2.16 3.23
C ALA A 98 -7.16 -1.68 1.83
N THR A 99 -6.73 -2.38 0.78
CA THR A 99 -7.12 -2.16 -0.62
C THR A 99 -7.34 -3.49 -1.31
N PHE A 100 -8.19 -3.52 -2.34
CA PHE A 100 -8.37 -4.70 -3.18
C PHE A 100 -7.04 -5.23 -3.73
N ILE A 101 -6.82 -6.55 -3.67
CA ILE A 101 -5.71 -7.23 -4.35
C ILE A 101 -6.04 -7.21 -5.85
N PRO A 102 -5.26 -6.51 -6.70
CA PRO A 102 -5.58 -6.38 -8.12
C PRO A 102 -5.56 -7.73 -8.83
N GLU A 103 -6.16 -7.79 -10.03
CA GLU A 103 -6.11 -8.99 -10.88
C GLU A 103 -4.64 -9.41 -11.13
N GLY A 104 -4.33 -10.68 -10.87
CA GLY A 104 -2.97 -11.22 -10.93
C GLY A 104 -2.11 -10.97 -9.69
N GLY A 105 -2.62 -10.26 -8.67
CA GLY A 105 -1.98 -10.15 -7.36
C GLY A 105 -2.07 -11.43 -6.53
N ALA A 106 -1.20 -11.57 -5.53
CA ALA A 106 -1.16 -12.75 -4.67
C ALA A 106 -0.75 -12.40 -3.23
N LEU A 107 -1.20 -13.21 -2.27
CA LEU A 107 -0.65 -13.24 -0.92
C LEU A 107 0.49 -14.26 -0.88
N HIS A 108 1.69 -13.82 -0.56
CA HIS A 108 2.87 -14.69 -0.45
C HIS A 108 3.14 -14.99 1.02
N ILE A 109 2.93 -16.25 1.42
CA ILE A 109 3.15 -16.72 2.79
C ILE A 109 4.43 -17.57 2.81
N VAL A 110 5.41 -17.13 3.58
CA VAL A 110 6.70 -17.82 3.73
C VAL A 110 6.77 -18.46 5.10
N GLY A 111 6.94 -19.78 5.13
CA GLY A 111 7.16 -20.54 6.37
C GLY A 111 8.60 -20.46 6.86
N PRO A 112 8.88 -20.76 8.14
CA PRO A 112 10.24 -20.89 8.65
C PRO A 112 10.94 -22.14 8.06
N PRO A 113 12.29 -22.26 8.20
CA PRO A 113 13.01 -23.46 7.75
C PRO A 113 12.41 -24.75 8.31
N GLY A 114 12.25 -25.76 7.45
CA GLY A 114 11.62 -27.04 7.80
C GLY A 114 10.09 -27.03 7.86
N PHE A 115 9.45 -25.89 7.61
CA PHE A 115 8.00 -25.81 7.44
C PHE A 115 7.61 -26.08 5.98
N SER A 116 6.65 -26.97 5.78
CA SER A 116 6.10 -27.27 4.45
C SER A 116 4.59 -27.17 4.48
N PHE A 117 4.02 -26.48 3.49
CA PHE A 117 2.59 -26.56 3.22
C PHE A 117 2.26 -27.90 2.52
N GLN A 118 1.03 -28.35 2.69
CA GLN A 118 0.53 -29.50 1.95
C GLN A 118 0.49 -29.17 0.45
N ASP A 119 1.03 -30.06 -0.38
CA ASP A 119 0.99 -29.97 -1.84
C ASP A 119 0.21 -31.19 -2.40
N PRO A 120 -0.86 -31.00 -3.20
CA PRO A 120 -1.43 -29.72 -3.65
C PRO A 120 -2.18 -28.98 -2.54
N CYS A 121 -2.12 -27.65 -2.58
CA CYS A 121 -2.93 -26.78 -1.75
C CYS A 121 -4.15 -26.26 -2.51
N TYR A 122 -5.27 -26.12 -1.80
CA TYR A 122 -6.53 -25.62 -2.35
C TYR A 122 -6.99 -24.44 -1.50
N PRO A 123 -7.35 -23.29 -2.11
CA PRO A 123 -7.95 -22.20 -1.38
C PRO A 123 -9.34 -22.63 -0.89
N ASP A 124 -9.59 -22.53 0.40
CA ASP A 124 -10.88 -22.85 1.02
C ASP A 124 -11.30 -21.75 2.00
N VAL A 125 -12.62 -21.58 2.17
CA VAL A 125 -13.21 -20.63 3.12
C VAL A 125 -13.35 -21.35 4.47
N GLU A 126 -12.88 -20.73 5.56
CA GLU A 126 -13.17 -21.25 6.90
C GLU A 126 -14.64 -20.99 7.26
N ASP A 127 -15.25 -21.89 8.03
CA ASP A 127 -16.66 -21.76 8.46
C ASP A 127 -16.92 -20.39 9.12
N GLY A 128 -17.93 -19.67 8.62
CA GLY A 128 -18.34 -18.36 9.15
C GLY A 128 -17.73 -17.14 8.44
N TYR A 129 -16.93 -17.34 7.39
CA TYR A 129 -16.39 -16.26 6.56
C TYR A 129 -17.08 -16.16 5.19
N ASP A 130 -16.93 -14.99 4.54
CA ASP A 130 -17.47 -14.72 3.21
C ASP A 130 -16.80 -15.58 2.12
N VAL A 131 -17.51 -15.75 1.00
CA VAL A 131 -17.01 -16.48 -0.17
C VAL A 131 -15.72 -15.86 -0.72
N LEU A 132 -14.74 -16.72 -1.00
CA LEU A 132 -13.51 -16.33 -1.65
C LEU A 132 -13.75 -15.79 -3.08
N PRO A 133 -12.94 -14.83 -3.56
CA PRO A 133 -12.96 -14.37 -4.94
C PRO A 133 -12.88 -15.51 -5.97
N ALA A 134 -13.48 -15.32 -7.15
CA ALA A 134 -13.30 -16.23 -8.26
C ALA A 134 -11.84 -16.25 -8.75
N ASN A 135 -11.38 -17.39 -9.26
CA ASN A 135 -10.03 -17.60 -9.83
C ASN A 135 -8.86 -17.53 -8.85
N LEU A 136 -9.08 -17.82 -7.56
CA LEU A 136 -7.95 -18.04 -6.66
C LEU A 136 -7.20 -19.30 -7.03
N SER A 137 -5.87 -19.20 -6.98
CA SER A 137 -4.97 -20.34 -7.06
C SER A 137 -4.11 -20.35 -5.83
N CYS A 138 -3.80 -21.54 -5.33
CA CYS A 138 -2.83 -21.75 -4.29
C CYS A 138 -1.65 -22.50 -4.89
N THR A 139 -0.43 -22.05 -4.60
CA THR A 139 0.80 -22.76 -4.96
C THR A 139 1.69 -22.84 -3.73
N ALA A 140 1.96 -24.06 -3.27
CA ALA A 140 2.96 -24.32 -2.25
C ALA A 140 4.28 -24.63 -2.94
N GLN A 141 5.35 -23.92 -2.57
CA GLN A 141 6.70 -24.26 -2.97
C GLN A 141 7.48 -24.67 -1.72
N SER A 142 8.15 -25.81 -1.79
CA SER A 142 9.15 -26.16 -0.78
C SER A 142 10.49 -25.61 -1.24
N ASP A 143 11.13 -24.79 -0.40
CA ASP A 143 12.54 -24.50 -0.57
C ASP A 143 13.30 -25.78 -0.26
N THR A 144 13.73 -26.47 -1.32
CA THR A 144 14.64 -27.59 -1.17
C THR A 144 15.97 -27.01 -0.72
N GLU A 145 16.23 -26.96 0.58
CA GLU A 145 17.59 -26.73 1.07
C GLU A 145 18.48 -27.82 0.45
N ALA A 146 19.39 -27.39 -0.43
CA ALA A 146 20.48 -28.21 -0.88
C ALA A 146 21.28 -28.66 0.35
N SER A 147 21.34 -29.97 0.58
CA SER A 147 22.38 -30.64 1.37
C SER A 147 22.91 -31.82 0.59
#